data_AF-A0A7Y0QHP4-F1
#
_entry.id   AF-A0A7Y0QHP4-F1
#
_cell.length_a   1.000
_cell.length_b   1.000
_cell.length_c   1.000
_cell.angle_alpha   90.00
_cell.angle_beta   90.00
_cell.angle_gamma   90.00
#
_symmetry.space_group_name_H-M   'P 1'
#
loop_
_entity.id
_entity.type
_entity.pdbx_description
1 polymer ?
#
loop_
_entity_poly.entity_id
_entity_poly.type
_entity_poly.pdbx_seq_one_letter_code
_entity_poly.pdbx_strand_id
1 'polypeptide(L)'
;MSAAVTDAVSDAVTDAVVDAVNRPVPTSWAPQAAVRGTVVVLPGRGEGPQHYARLGRRLSGDGYQVEVLLEVPDDAAALEAAWAGLDAPLVGPVVVVAADASAGAAVESVVTGRVVPDGLVLAGAVVGDGRPAPADADVVASRTTCPVHRGVWESTAGDRADELRRTSAAARRWAEAAGAWRVGLPALVLHGAADPLSPVDAVVGAVRSWPAASVLAVRGGVHDVLNDAAHRSVAAAVVQFLEDLRGSRVAAPGAAPGGPLLQPVDLGQDLGQELVQDLGRGLVQAAGR
;
A
#
# COMPACT_ATOMS: atom_id res chain seq x y z
N MET A 1 -26.54 16.71 47.37
CA MET A 1 -25.26 16.85 46.63
C MET A 1 -24.85 15.59 45.87
N SER A 2 -25.37 14.39 46.15
CA SER A 2 -24.90 13.15 45.51
C SER A 2 -25.50 12.84 44.13
N ALA A 3 -26.72 13.26 43.81
CA ALA A 3 -27.38 12.90 42.53
C ALA A 3 -26.92 13.76 41.35
N ALA A 4 -26.78 15.07 41.55
CA ALA A 4 -26.36 16.02 40.51
C ALA A 4 -24.91 15.80 40.01
N VAL A 5 -24.04 15.22 40.85
CA VAL A 5 -22.66 14.87 40.45
C VAL A 5 -22.66 13.60 39.58
N THR A 6 -23.56 12.65 39.85
CA THR A 6 -23.68 11.41 39.07
C THR A 6 -24.26 11.67 37.68
N ASP A 7 -25.28 12.52 37.57
CA ASP A 7 -25.87 12.91 36.29
C ASP A 7 -24.87 13.68 35.42
N ALA A 8 -24.14 14.64 36.00
CA ALA A 8 -23.12 15.41 35.27
C ALA A 8 -21.95 14.54 34.77
N VAL A 9 -21.56 13.50 35.52
CA VAL A 9 -20.53 12.54 35.07
C VAL A 9 -21.08 11.60 33.99
N SER A 10 -22.35 11.20 34.07
CA SER A 10 -23.01 10.38 33.05
C SER A 10 -23.17 11.13 31.73
N ASP A 11 -23.57 12.40 31.78
CA ASP A 11 -23.73 13.25 30.61
C ASP A 11 -22.37 13.55 29.97
N ALA A 12 -21.34 13.87 30.77
CA ALA A 12 -19.98 14.09 30.25
C ALA A 12 -19.35 12.83 29.62
N VAL A 13 -19.63 11.64 30.17
CA VAL A 13 -19.20 10.37 29.56
C VAL A 13 -19.98 10.10 28.27
N THR A 14 -21.27 10.42 28.22
CA THR A 14 -22.10 10.25 27.03
C THR A 14 -21.65 11.20 25.92
N ASP A 15 -21.43 12.47 26.23
CA ASP A 15 -20.93 13.47 25.29
C ASP A 15 -19.52 13.13 24.80
N ALA A 16 -18.62 12.65 25.68
CA ALA A 16 -17.29 12.21 25.26
C ALA A 16 -17.34 10.96 24.34
N VAL A 17 -18.30 10.05 24.57
CA VAL A 17 -18.53 8.89 23.70
C VAL A 17 -19.12 9.33 22.36
N VAL A 18 -20.09 10.24 22.36
CA VAL A 18 -20.70 10.79 21.14
C VAL A 18 -19.67 11.58 20.33
N ASP A 19 -18.84 12.40 20.96
CA ASP A 19 -17.75 13.14 20.31
C ASP A 19 -16.67 12.19 19.79
N ALA A 20 -16.34 11.11 20.50
CA ALA A 20 -15.40 10.10 20.03
C ALA A 20 -15.93 9.35 18.80
N VAL A 21 -17.25 9.11 18.73
CA VAL A 21 -17.92 8.46 17.59
C VAL A 21 -18.08 9.43 16.41
N ASN A 22 -18.27 10.73 16.65
CA ASN A 22 -18.47 11.76 15.63
C ASN A 22 -17.18 12.50 15.23
N ARG A 23 -16.02 12.17 15.81
CA ARG A 23 -14.80 12.88 15.50
C ARG A 23 -14.42 12.64 14.04
N PRO A 24 -14.24 13.71 13.23
CA PRO A 24 -13.88 13.55 11.83
C PRO A 24 -12.59 12.73 11.72
N VAL A 25 -12.60 11.77 10.80
CA VAL A 25 -11.44 10.95 10.49
C VAL A 25 -10.35 11.88 9.95
N PRO A 26 -9.15 11.89 10.55
CA PRO A 26 -8.05 12.70 10.02
C PRO A 26 -7.72 12.27 8.60
N THR A 27 -7.59 13.24 7.71
CA THR A 27 -7.16 13.07 6.32
C THR A 27 -5.67 13.37 6.15
N SER A 28 -5.08 13.99 7.17
CA SER A 28 -3.67 14.38 7.20
C SER A 28 -3.02 14.12 8.55
N TRP A 29 -1.70 13.90 8.52
CA TRP A 29 -0.85 13.74 9.69
C TRP A 29 0.42 14.57 9.50
N ALA A 30 0.57 15.60 10.34
CA ALA A 30 1.79 16.41 10.38
C ALA A 30 2.80 15.84 11.39
N PRO A 31 4.11 15.92 11.10
CA PRO A 31 5.14 15.60 12.07
C PRO A 31 5.21 16.64 13.20
N GLN A 32 5.73 16.27 14.36
CA GLN A 32 5.95 17.19 15.49
C GLN A 32 7.25 18.00 15.37
N ALA A 33 8.04 17.74 14.34
CA ALA A 33 9.32 18.38 14.06
C ALA A 33 9.34 18.94 12.62
N ALA A 34 10.50 19.42 12.17
CA ALA A 34 10.68 19.87 10.79
C ALA A 34 10.26 18.76 9.80
N VAL A 35 9.45 19.14 8.81
CA VAL A 35 8.95 18.23 7.77
C VAL A 35 10.12 17.77 6.91
N ARG A 36 10.31 16.45 6.83
CA ARG A 36 11.39 15.80 6.07
C ARG A 36 11.03 15.53 4.61
N GLY A 37 9.75 15.51 4.31
CA GLY A 37 9.17 15.18 3.01
C GLY A 37 7.66 14.98 3.14
N THR A 38 6.99 14.81 2.02
CA THR A 38 5.53 14.65 1.94
C THR A 38 5.16 13.33 1.31
N VAL A 39 4.18 12.63 1.87
CA VAL A 39 3.64 11.38 1.37
C VAL A 39 2.18 11.59 1.05
N VAL A 40 1.84 11.51 -0.23
CA VAL A 40 0.45 11.60 -0.72
C VAL A 40 -0.06 10.18 -0.96
N VAL A 41 -1.07 9.78 -0.22
CA VAL A 41 -1.66 8.44 -0.28
C VAL A 41 -2.90 8.46 -1.14
N LEU A 42 -2.96 7.57 -2.12
CA LEU A 42 -4.12 7.33 -2.97
C LEU A 42 -4.83 6.07 -2.48
N PRO A 43 -6.08 6.17 -1.98
CA PRO A 43 -6.78 5.06 -1.37
C PRO A 43 -7.14 3.96 -2.38
N GLY A 44 -7.20 2.71 -1.93
CA GLY A 44 -7.73 1.61 -2.71
C GLY A 44 -9.26 1.61 -2.82
N ARG A 45 -9.83 0.68 -3.60
CA ARG A 45 -11.30 0.56 -3.73
C ARG A 45 -11.93 0.32 -2.36
N GLY A 46 -12.91 1.14 -2.00
CA GLY A 46 -13.64 1.02 -0.74
C GLY A 46 -12.89 1.55 0.47
N GLU A 47 -11.66 2.03 0.27
CA GLU A 47 -10.85 2.59 1.32
C GLU A 47 -11.08 4.10 1.42
N GLY A 48 -11.15 4.59 2.65
CA GLY A 48 -11.01 6.01 2.98
C GLY A 48 -9.88 6.27 3.97
N PRO A 49 -9.67 7.53 4.38
CA PRO A 49 -8.57 7.97 5.25
C PRO A 49 -8.38 7.16 6.55
N GLN A 50 -9.45 6.59 7.09
CA GLN A 50 -9.42 5.76 8.30
C GLN A 50 -8.52 4.52 8.17
N HIS A 51 -8.40 3.96 6.96
CA HIS A 51 -7.57 2.79 6.70
C HIS A 51 -6.08 3.14 6.83
N TYR A 52 -5.73 4.39 6.57
CA TYR A 52 -4.36 4.87 6.56
C TYR A 52 -3.91 5.49 7.88
N ALA A 53 -4.78 5.54 8.90
CA ALA A 53 -4.47 6.22 10.15
C ALA A 53 -3.30 5.60 10.93
N ARG A 54 -3.00 4.30 10.72
CA ARG A 54 -1.81 3.65 11.29
C ARG A 54 -0.54 4.05 10.54
N LEU A 55 -0.59 4.01 9.22
CA LEU A 55 0.52 4.42 8.35
C LEU A 55 0.84 5.91 8.56
N GLY A 56 -0.17 6.78 8.51
CA GLY A 56 -0.05 8.22 8.69
C GLY A 56 0.64 8.58 10.01
N ARG A 57 0.20 8.01 11.13
CA ARG A 57 0.85 8.20 12.44
C ARG A 57 2.28 7.69 12.50
N ARG A 58 2.59 6.59 11.79
CA ARG A 58 3.94 6.05 11.78
C ARG A 58 4.88 6.97 11.02
N LEU A 59 4.52 7.32 9.78
CA LEU A 59 5.35 8.16 8.91
C LEU A 59 5.50 9.57 9.49
N SER A 60 4.46 10.14 10.10
CA SER A 60 4.57 11.44 10.78
C SER A 60 5.43 11.38 12.04
N GLY A 61 5.42 10.26 12.77
CA GLY A 61 6.38 10.00 13.84
C GLY A 61 7.83 9.96 13.34
N ASP A 62 8.05 9.49 12.11
CA ASP A 62 9.35 9.47 11.44
C ASP A 62 9.69 10.79 10.72
N GLY A 63 8.83 11.82 10.81
CA GLY A 63 9.09 13.19 10.33
C GLY A 63 8.49 13.55 8.97
N TYR A 64 7.64 12.70 8.39
CA TYR A 64 7.00 12.93 7.09
C TYR A 64 5.59 13.49 7.26
N GLN A 65 5.24 14.48 6.44
CA GLN A 65 3.86 14.89 6.30
C GLN A 65 3.11 13.84 5.48
N VAL A 66 1.90 13.47 5.89
CA VAL A 66 1.06 12.50 5.16
C VAL A 66 -0.27 13.14 4.84
N GLU A 67 -0.64 13.10 3.57
CA GLU A 67 -1.94 13.54 3.04
C GLU A 67 -2.62 12.33 2.39
N VAL A 68 -3.88 12.05 2.73
CA VAL A 68 -4.65 10.97 2.09
C VAL A 68 -5.76 11.58 1.25
N LEU A 69 -5.82 11.22 -0.03
CA LEU A 69 -6.93 11.62 -0.88
C LEU A 69 -8.23 10.99 -0.40
N LEU A 70 -9.34 11.71 -0.58
CA LEU A 70 -10.66 11.26 -0.14
C LEU A 70 -11.26 10.21 -1.08
N GLU A 71 -10.93 10.31 -2.36
CA GLU A 71 -11.52 9.51 -3.43
C GLU A 71 -10.45 8.72 -4.17
N VAL A 72 -10.84 7.56 -4.69
CA VAL A 72 -10.02 6.73 -5.57
C VAL A 72 -9.99 7.36 -6.96
N PRO A 73 -8.84 7.83 -7.46
CA PRO A 73 -8.78 8.38 -8.82
C PRO A 73 -9.05 7.31 -9.89
N ASP A 74 -10.01 7.58 -10.76
CA ASP A 74 -10.36 6.70 -11.89
C ASP A 74 -9.30 6.72 -13.01
N ASP A 75 -8.60 7.84 -13.16
CA ASP A 75 -7.55 8.05 -14.16
C ASP A 75 -6.54 9.13 -13.74
N ALA A 76 -5.56 9.37 -14.61
CA ALA A 76 -4.52 10.36 -14.38
C ALA A 76 -5.03 11.81 -14.30
N ALA A 77 -6.13 12.16 -14.99
CA ALA A 77 -6.69 13.51 -14.95
C ALA A 77 -7.45 13.75 -13.64
N ALA A 78 -8.18 12.75 -13.15
CA ALA A 78 -8.79 12.77 -11.83
C ALA A 78 -7.74 12.90 -10.72
N LEU A 79 -6.62 12.17 -10.85
CA LEU A 79 -5.50 12.30 -9.92
C LEU A 79 -4.86 13.70 -9.97
N GLU A 80 -4.63 14.26 -11.16
CA GLU A 80 -4.09 15.62 -11.30
C GLU A 80 -5.00 16.67 -10.64
N ALA A 81 -6.31 16.57 -10.84
CA ALA A 81 -7.28 17.47 -10.22
C ALA A 81 -7.27 17.36 -8.68
N ALA A 82 -7.24 16.13 -8.15
CA ALA A 82 -7.17 15.91 -6.70
C ALA A 82 -5.83 16.39 -6.11
N TRP A 83 -4.72 16.18 -6.83
CA TRP A 83 -3.39 16.66 -6.45
C TRP A 83 -3.34 18.19 -6.36
N ALA A 84 -3.91 18.89 -7.34
CA ALA A 84 -3.99 20.35 -7.35
C ALA A 84 -4.86 20.91 -6.21
N GLY A 85 -5.76 20.09 -5.65
CA GLY A 85 -6.62 20.45 -4.53
C GLY A 85 -6.04 20.18 -3.15
N LEU A 86 -4.78 19.73 -3.03
CA LEU A 86 -4.12 19.54 -1.74
C LEU A 86 -3.88 20.90 -1.07
N ASP A 87 -4.47 21.10 0.11
CA ASP A 87 -4.38 22.36 0.85
C ASP A 87 -2.99 22.62 1.44
N ALA A 88 -2.25 21.55 1.74
CA ALA A 88 -0.99 21.65 2.48
C ALA A 88 0.21 21.77 1.53
N PRO A 89 1.22 22.59 1.87
CA PRO A 89 2.42 22.74 1.04
C PRO A 89 3.18 21.41 0.96
N LEU A 90 3.54 21.02 -0.27
CA LEU A 90 4.30 19.80 -0.51
C LEU A 90 5.80 20.06 -0.28
N VAL A 91 6.30 19.64 0.87
CA VAL A 91 7.74 19.68 1.19
C VAL A 91 8.41 18.45 0.58
N GLY A 92 9.48 18.67 -0.20
CA GLY A 92 10.23 17.60 -0.86
C GLY A 92 11.09 16.75 0.11
N PRO A 93 11.35 15.47 -0.23
CA PRO A 93 10.82 14.76 -1.39
C PRO A 93 9.32 14.48 -1.24
N VAL A 94 8.59 14.53 -2.35
CA VAL A 94 7.17 14.22 -2.43
C VAL A 94 6.99 12.81 -3.01
N VAL A 95 6.38 11.91 -2.24
CA VAL A 95 6.19 10.51 -2.63
C VAL A 95 4.72 10.18 -2.72
N VAL A 96 4.31 9.55 -3.83
CA VAL A 96 2.96 8.99 -3.98
C VAL A 96 2.95 7.56 -3.45
N VAL A 97 2.02 7.23 -2.56
CA VAL A 97 1.71 5.85 -2.16
C VAL A 97 0.35 5.49 -2.75
N ALA A 98 0.32 4.65 -3.78
CA ALA A 98 -0.91 4.25 -4.45
C ALA A 98 -1.28 2.81 -4.10
N ALA A 99 -2.46 2.62 -3.50
CA ALA A 99 -2.97 1.31 -3.16
C ALA A 99 -3.93 0.75 -4.22
N ASP A 100 -3.96 -0.58 -4.39
CA ASP A 100 -4.99 -1.29 -5.15
C ASP A 100 -5.21 -0.70 -6.56
N ALA A 101 -6.41 -0.21 -6.85
CA ALA A 101 -6.83 0.29 -8.15
C ALA A 101 -6.20 1.64 -8.53
N SER A 102 -5.79 2.44 -7.55
CA SER A 102 -5.15 3.73 -7.80
C SER A 102 -3.75 3.60 -8.37
N ALA A 103 -3.13 2.43 -8.27
CA ALA A 103 -1.82 2.16 -8.86
C ALA A 103 -1.80 2.48 -10.37
N GLY A 104 -2.84 2.08 -11.11
CA GLY A 104 -2.95 2.37 -12.54
C GLY A 104 -2.98 3.87 -12.84
N ALA A 105 -3.79 4.64 -12.09
CA ALA A 105 -3.91 6.08 -12.26
C ALA A 105 -2.62 6.81 -11.88
N ALA A 106 -1.93 6.36 -10.82
CA ALA A 106 -0.64 6.89 -10.41
C ALA A 106 0.43 6.66 -11.48
N VAL A 107 0.53 5.43 -12.01
CA VAL A 107 1.47 5.09 -13.07
C VAL A 107 1.19 5.92 -14.32
N GLU A 108 -0.06 5.97 -14.77
CA GLU A 108 -0.47 6.75 -15.93
C GLU A 108 -0.14 8.24 -15.75
N SER A 109 -0.38 8.80 -14.56
CA SER A 109 -0.09 10.20 -14.25
C SER A 109 1.40 10.51 -14.29
N VAL A 110 2.23 9.62 -13.73
CA VAL A 110 3.69 9.77 -13.75
C VAL A 110 4.24 9.66 -15.17
N VAL A 111 3.82 8.66 -15.95
CA VAL A 111 4.35 8.47 -17.32
C VAL A 111 3.88 9.55 -18.30
N THR A 112 2.71 10.16 -18.04
CA THR A 112 2.20 11.29 -18.82
C THR A 112 2.67 12.65 -18.31
N GLY A 113 3.39 12.68 -17.17
CA GLY A 113 3.93 13.91 -16.59
C GLY A 113 2.87 14.84 -15.97
N ARG A 114 1.67 14.33 -15.67
CA ARG A 114 0.60 15.10 -15.02
C ARG A 114 0.88 15.33 -13.54
N VAL A 115 1.45 14.33 -12.88
CA VAL A 115 1.98 14.43 -11.52
C VAL A 115 3.44 13.98 -11.52
N VAL A 116 4.31 14.78 -10.91
CA VAL A 116 5.77 14.60 -10.91
C VAL A 116 6.30 14.43 -9.48
N PRO A 117 6.07 13.28 -8.84
CA PRO A 117 6.62 13.02 -7.52
C PRO A 117 8.11 12.69 -7.62
N ASP A 118 8.81 12.73 -6.48
CA ASP A 118 10.20 12.30 -6.36
C ASP A 118 10.33 10.77 -6.21
N GLY A 119 9.23 10.09 -5.84
CA GLY A 119 9.17 8.65 -5.64
C GLY A 119 7.75 8.10 -5.76
N LEU A 120 7.64 6.80 -6.07
CA LEU A 120 6.36 6.11 -6.15
C LEU A 120 6.39 4.83 -5.32
N VAL A 121 5.38 4.64 -4.48
CA VAL A 121 5.13 3.38 -3.77
C VAL A 121 3.83 2.79 -4.31
N LEU A 122 3.88 1.55 -4.76
CA LEU A 122 2.72 0.79 -5.19
C LEU A 122 2.45 -0.31 -4.16
N ALA A 123 1.25 -0.34 -3.58
CA ALA A 123 0.90 -1.29 -2.53
C ALA A 123 -0.32 -2.12 -2.91
N GLY A 124 -0.17 -3.44 -2.99
CA GLY A 124 -1.26 -4.31 -3.42
C GLY A 124 -1.79 -3.93 -4.80
N ALA A 125 -0.92 -3.45 -5.69
CA ALA A 125 -1.34 -2.82 -6.94
C ALA A 125 -2.15 -3.77 -7.83
N VAL A 126 -3.26 -3.28 -8.40
CA VAL A 126 -4.03 -4.04 -9.38
C VAL A 126 -3.57 -3.72 -10.79
N VAL A 127 -3.18 -4.76 -11.52
CA VAL A 127 -2.89 -4.72 -12.95
C VAL A 127 -3.98 -5.49 -13.70
N GLY A 128 -4.56 -4.88 -14.74
CA GLY A 128 -5.65 -5.47 -15.51
C GLY A 128 -6.97 -5.46 -14.75
N ASP A 129 -7.79 -6.49 -14.94
CA ASP A 129 -9.08 -6.66 -14.24
C ASP A 129 -8.92 -7.10 -12.78
N GLY A 130 -7.71 -7.49 -12.38
CA GLY A 130 -7.52 -8.31 -11.17
C GLY A 130 -8.30 -9.62 -11.24
N ARG A 131 -8.41 -10.31 -10.12
CA ARG A 131 -9.28 -11.46 -9.96
C ARG A 131 -10.56 -11.02 -9.26
N PRO A 132 -11.73 -11.18 -9.89
CA PRO A 132 -12.98 -10.89 -9.21
C PRO A 132 -13.14 -11.85 -8.03
N ALA A 133 -13.47 -11.31 -6.86
CA ALA A 133 -13.89 -12.12 -5.73
C ALA A 133 -15.25 -12.79 -6.07
N PRO A 134 -15.46 -14.07 -5.70
CA PRO A 134 -16.78 -14.69 -5.77
C PRO A 134 -17.85 -13.83 -5.07
N ALA A 135 -19.10 -13.93 -5.54
CA ALA A 135 -20.19 -13.10 -5.01
C ALA A 135 -20.42 -13.30 -3.51
N ASP A 136 -20.20 -14.52 -3.01
CA ASP A 136 -20.36 -14.96 -1.64
C ASP A 136 -19.06 -14.92 -0.79
N ALA A 137 -17.94 -14.48 -1.37
CA ALA A 137 -16.67 -14.47 -0.67
C ALA A 137 -16.61 -13.40 0.44
N ASP A 138 -15.90 -13.71 1.52
CA ASP A 138 -15.43 -12.72 2.49
C ASP A 138 -14.39 -11.81 1.80
N VAL A 139 -14.89 -10.72 1.21
CA VAL A 139 -14.08 -9.71 0.49
C VAL A 139 -13.11 -8.97 1.40
N VAL A 140 -13.30 -9.02 2.73
CA VAL A 140 -12.37 -8.42 3.69
C VAL A 140 -11.22 -9.39 3.96
N ALA A 141 -11.47 -10.70 4.03
CA ALA A 141 -10.42 -11.71 4.17
C ALA A 141 -9.40 -11.71 3.03
N SER A 142 -9.81 -11.37 1.82
CA SER A 142 -8.89 -11.22 0.69
C SER A 142 -8.02 -9.95 0.78
N ARG A 143 -8.43 -8.98 1.60
CA ARG A 143 -7.70 -7.73 1.83
C ARG A 143 -6.77 -7.79 3.01
N THR A 144 -7.22 -8.33 4.13
CA THR A 144 -6.42 -8.31 5.37
C THR A 144 -6.69 -9.52 6.25
N THR A 145 -5.62 -10.03 6.84
CA THR A 145 -5.64 -11.01 7.93
C THR A 145 -5.46 -10.34 9.29
N CYS A 146 -5.19 -9.03 9.34
CA CYS A 146 -5.07 -8.27 10.58
C CYS A 146 -6.45 -8.10 11.23
N PRO A 147 -6.69 -8.63 12.44
CA PRO A 147 -8.00 -8.53 13.09
C PRO A 147 -8.37 -7.08 13.40
N VAL A 148 -7.38 -6.23 13.66
CA VAL A 148 -7.64 -4.81 13.94
C VAL A 148 -8.05 -4.06 12.68
N HIS A 149 -7.44 -4.37 11.54
CA HIS A 149 -7.81 -3.72 10.28
C HIS A 149 -9.13 -4.25 9.72
N ARG A 150 -9.40 -5.55 9.91
CA ARG A 150 -10.75 -6.10 9.69
C ARG A 150 -11.81 -5.32 10.47
N GLY A 151 -11.53 -4.95 11.72
CA GLY A 151 -12.41 -4.09 12.51
C GLY A 151 -12.64 -2.69 11.89
N VAL A 152 -11.67 -2.12 11.17
CA VAL A 152 -11.85 -0.84 10.46
C VAL A 152 -12.82 -1.01 9.30
N TRP A 153 -12.65 -2.08 8.52
CA TRP A 153 -13.57 -2.46 7.45
C TRP A 153 -15.00 -2.66 7.96
N GLU A 154 -15.16 -3.39 9.08
CA GLU A 154 -16.45 -3.62 9.74
C GLU A 154 -17.08 -2.32 10.26
N SER A 155 -16.29 -1.44 10.90
CA SER A 155 -16.78 -0.17 11.45
C SER A 155 -17.16 0.86 10.38
N THR A 156 -16.67 0.66 9.16
CA THR A 156 -16.96 1.53 8.03
C THR A 156 -17.90 0.84 7.05
N ALA A 157 -18.41 -0.36 7.34
CA ALA A 157 -19.25 -1.10 6.43
C ALA A 157 -20.60 -0.39 6.19
N GLY A 158 -20.72 0.24 5.02
CA GLY A 158 -21.99 0.35 4.28
C GLY A 158 -22.02 -0.70 3.16
N ASP A 159 -22.83 -0.51 2.12
CA ASP A 159 -22.83 -1.33 0.88
C ASP A 159 -21.59 -1.06 0.00
N ARG A 160 -20.38 -1.17 0.57
CA ARG A 160 -19.10 -1.04 -0.15
C ARG A 160 -18.73 -2.29 -0.95
N ALA A 161 -19.54 -3.33 -0.89
CA ALA A 161 -19.26 -4.58 -1.59
C ALA A 161 -19.18 -4.38 -3.11
N ASP A 162 -20.00 -3.49 -3.68
CA ASP A 162 -19.93 -3.14 -5.10
C ASP A 162 -18.66 -2.37 -5.43
N GLU A 163 -18.31 -1.40 -4.59
CA GLU A 163 -17.08 -0.61 -4.69
C GLU A 163 -15.82 -1.49 -4.67
N LEU A 164 -15.75 -2.44 -3.74
CA LEU A 164 -14.64 -3.41 -3.64
C LEU A 164 -14.51 -4.30 -4.88
N ARG A 165 -15.61 -4.51 -5.62
CA ARG A 165 -15.65 -5.31 -6.84
C ARG A 165 -15.52 -4.49 -8.12
N ARG A 166 -15.56 -3.15 -8.05
CA ARG A 166 -15.44 -2.29 -9.24
C ARG A 166 -14.12 -2.55 -9.95
N THR A 167 -14.18 -2.68 -11.26
CA THR A 167 -12.98 -2.79 -12.12
C THR A 167 -12.36 -1.40 -12.32
N SER A 168 -11.03 -1.33 -12.43
CA SER A 168 -10.32 -0.08 -12.68
C SER A 168 -9.94 0.04 -14.16
N ALA A 169 -10.43 1.11 -14.82
CA ALA A 169 -10.06 1.40 -16.20
C ALA A 169 -8.55 1.72 -16.32
N ALA A 170 -7.99 2.47 -15.36
CA ALA A 170 -6.57 2.75 -15.32
C ALA A 170 -5.72 1.48 -15.13
N ALA A 171 -6.18 0.51 -14.31
CA ALA A 171 -5.50 -0.77 -14.17
C ALA A 171 -5.49 -1.58 -15.48
N ARG A 172 -6.59 -1.57 -16.24
CA ARG A 172 -6.66 -2.18 -17.59
C ARG A 172 -5.68 -1.51 -18.55
N ARG A 173 -5.70 -0.18 -18.65
CA ARG A 173 -4.78 0.57 -19.52
C ARG A 173 -3.32 0.30 -19.17
N TRP A 174 -3.00 0.17 -17.89
CA TRP A 174 -1.64 -0.20 -17.47
C TRP A 174 -1.25 -1.59 -17.97
N ALA A 175 -2.14 -2.58 -17.87
CA ALA A 175 -1.89 -3.92 -18.43
C ALA A 175 -1.74 -3.89 -19.96
N GLU A 176 -2.64 -3.18 -20.65
CA GLU A 176 -2.68 -3.04 -22.11
C GLU A 176 -1.45 -2.32 -22.68
N ALA A 177 -0.85 -1.40 -21.91
CA ALA A 177 0.37 -0.69 -22.30
C ALA A 177 1.59 -1.62 -22.50
N ALA A 178 1.50 -2.92 -22.21
CA ALA A 178 2.47 -3.95 -22.58
C ALA A 178 3.95 -3.63 -22.23
N GLY A 179 4.18 -2.93 -21.11
CA GLY A 179 5.51 -2.50 -20.66
C GLY A 179 6.08 -1.25 -21.35
N ALA A 180 5.28 -0.56 -22.18
CA ALA A 180 5.60 0.76 -22.73
C ALA A 180 5.56 1.85 -21.65
N TRP A 181 4.68 1.71 -20.66
CA TRP A 181 4.67 2.58 -19.49
C TRP A 181 5.83 2.22 -18.56
N ARG A 182 6.85 3.07 -18.56
CA ARG A 182 8.05 2.95 -17.73
C ARG A 182 8.16 4.13 -16.80
N VAL A 183 8.14 3.85 -15.51
CA VAL A 183 8.39 4.85 -14.48
C VAL A 183 9.90 4.97 -14.30
N GLY A 184 10.45 6.15 -14.58
CA GLY A 184 11.89 6.43 -14.50
C GLY A 184 12.37 6.86 -13.11
N LEU A 185 11.46 7.32 -12.25
CA LEU A 185 11.75 7.70 -10.87
C LEU A 185 11.89 6.46 -9.96
N PRO A 186 12.52 6.58 -8.77
CA PRO A 186 12.59 5.49 -7.81
C PRO A 186 11.20 4.98 -7.43
N ALA A 187 11.00 3.66 -7.54
CA ALA A 187 9.73 3.01 -7.23
C ALA A 187 9.91 1.86 -6.23
N LEU A 188 9.05 1.79 -5.22
CA LEU A 188 8.93 0.66 -4.31
C LEU A 188 7.59 -0.03 -4.53
N VAL A 189 7.62 -1.33 -4.84
CA VAL A 189 6.43 -2.14 -5.02
C VAL A 189 6.32 -3.10 -3.84
N LEU A 190 5.23 -3.00 -3.09
CA LEU A 190 4.91 -3.80 -1.91
C LEU A 190 3.72 -4.67 -2.27
N HIS A 191 3.86 -5.98 -2.18
CA HIS A 191 2.79 -6.89 -2.61
C HIS A 191 2.65 -8.11 -1.73
N GLY A 192 1.43 -8.61 -1.55
CA GLY A 192 1.17 -9.84 -0.81
C GLY A 192 1.54 -11.05 -1.65
N ALA A 193 2.41 -11.94 -1.17
CA ALA A 193 2.75 -13.16 -1.90
C ALA A 193 1.56 -14.13 -2.02
N ALA A 194 0.56 -14.00 -1.14
CA ALA A 194 -0.67 -14.77 -1.14
C ALA A 194 -1.89 -13.94 -1.56
N ASP A 195 -1.69 -12.81 -2.25
CA ASP A 195 -2.76 -11.94 -2.72
C ASP A 195 -3.69 -12.67 -3.72
N PRO A 196 -4.97 -12.91 -3.36
CA PRO A 196 -5.90 -13.62 -4.24
C PRO A 196 -6.56 -12.69 -5.27
N LEU A 197 -6.46 -11.36 -5.11
CA LEU A 197 -7.08 -10.34 -5.96
C LEU A 197 -6.15 -9.86 -7.06
N SER A 198 -4.86 -9.70 -6.76
CA SER A 198 -3.85 -9.36 -7.75
C SER A 198 -2.63 -10.27 -7.59
N PRO A 199 -2.47 -11.30 -8.42
CA PRO A 199 -1.31 -12.19 -8.32
C PRO A 199 0.00 -11.42 -8.46
N VAL A 200 0.94 -11.68 -7.54
CA VAL A 200 2.23 -10.97 -7.49
C VAL A 200 3.00 -11.02 -8.80
N ASP A 201 2.92 -12.13 -9.55
CA ASP A 201 3.61 -12.29 -10.83
C ASP A 201 3.13 -11.30 -11.90
N ALA A 202 1.84 -10.93 -11.88
CA ALA A 202 1.28 -9.94 -12.81
C ALA A 202 1.87 -8.55 -12.52
N VAL A 203 2.00 -8.20 -11.25
CA VAL A 203 2.58 -6.93 -10.81
C VAL A 203 4.07 -6.87 -11.12
N VAL A 204 4.82 -7.93 -10.78
CA VAL A 204 6.25 -8.06 -11.12
C VAL A 204 6.45 -7.92 -12.64
N GLY A 205 5.62 -8.62 -13.44
CA GLY A 205 5.65 -8.53 -14.89
C GLY A 205 5.42 -7.11 -15.42
N ALA A 206 4.52 -6.35 -14.79
CA ALA A 206 4.18 -4.98 -15.18
C ALA A 206 5.31 -3.97 -14.89
N VAL A 207 6.07 -4.18 -13.81
CA VAL A 207 7.14 -3.26 -13.38
C VAL A 207 8.55 -3.72 -13.77
N ARG A 208 8.72 -4.93 -14.32
CA ARG A 208 10.04 -5.53 -14.65
C ARG A 208 10.95 -4.65 -15.49
N SER A 209 10.37 -3.73 -16.25
CA SER A 209 11.06 -2.89 -17.22
C SER A 209 11.44 -1.51 -16.65
N TRP A 210 11.09 -1.24 -15.39
CA TRP A 210 11.34 0.03 -14.72
C TRP A 210 12.75 0.05 -14.13
N PRO A 211 13.60 1.01 -14.51
CA PRO A 211 15.02 0.98 -14.19
C PRO A 211 15.34 1.16 -12.70
N ALA A 212 14.42 1.74 -11.93
CA ALA A 212 14.61 2.07 -10.51
C ALA A 212 13.51 1.47 -9.61
N ALA A 213 12.88 0.36 -10.04
CA ALA A 213 11.89 -0.35 -9.25
C ALA A 213 12.52 -1.40 -8.33
N SER A 214 12.11 -1.40 -7.06
CA SER A 214 12.37 -2.47 -6.09
C SER A 214 11.05 -3.15 -5.74
N VAL A 215 10.98 -4.47 -5.82
CA VAL A 215 9.78 -5.24 -5.46
C VAL A 215 10.03 -6.02 -4.19
N LEU A 216 9.16 -5.86 -3.20
CA LEU A 216 9.15 -6.62 -1.95
C LEU A 216 7.81 -7.36 -1.81
N ALA A 217 7.89 -8.69 -1.78
CA ALA A 217 6.74 -9.55 -1.55
C ALA A 217 6.65 -9.94 -0.06
N VAL A 218 5.51 -9.68 0.57
CA VAL A 218 5.22 -10.08 1.95
C VAL A 218 4.84 -11.56 1.95
N ARG A 219 5.68 -12.40 2.54
CA ARG A 219 5.42 -13.85 2.67
C ARG A 219 4.10 -14.08 3.40
N GLY A 220 3.16 -14.77 2.74
CA GLY A 220 1.84 -15.06 3.29
C GLY A 220 0.93 -13.83 3.43
N GLY A 221 1.39 -12.64 3.02
CA GLY A 221 0.58 -11.43 3.03
C GLY A 221 -0.48 -11.45 1.93
N VAL A 222 -1.63 -10.86 2.22
CA VAL A 222 -2.75 -10.69 1.29
C VAL A 222 -2.73 -9.29 0.66
N HIS A 223 -3.84 -8.84 0.06
CA HIS A 223 -3.86 -7.69 -0.84
C HIS A 223 -3.47 -6.33 -0.19
N ASP A 224 -4.06 -5.97 0.94
CA ASP A 224 -3.84 -4.68 1.62
C ASP A 224 -2.58 -4.72 2.50
N VAL A 225 -1.41 -4.87 1.89
CA VAL A 225 -0.13 -5.03 2.60
C VAL A 225 0.23 -3.87 3.53
N LEU A 226 -0.28 -2.65 3.27
CA LEU A 226 -0.08 -1.51 4.16
C LEU A 226 -0.76 -1.71 5.51
N ASN A 227 -1.80 -2.54 5.55
CA ASN A 227 -2.65 -2.73 6.71
C ASN A 227 -2.89 -4.21 7.09
N ASP A 228 -2.20 -5.15 6.44
CA ASP A 228 -2.22 -6.58 6.77
C ASP A 228 -1.36 -6.92 8.00
N ALA A 229 -1.28 -8.19 8.41
CA ALA A 229 -0.57 -8.61 9.62
C ALA A 229 0.88 -8.12 9.70
N ALA A 230 1.57 -8.02 8.56
CA ALA A 230 2.95 -7.54 8.47
C ALA A 230 3.09 -5.99 8.35
N HIS A 231 2.01 -5.23 8.56
CA HIS A 231 1.95 -3.78 8.33
C HIS A 231 3.11 -2.99 8.95
N ARG A 232 3.66 -3.42 10.09
CA ARG A 232 4.81 -2.75 10.74
C ARG A 232 6.09 -2.86 9.91
N SER A 233 6.36 -4.04 9.37
CA SER A 233 7.52 -4.29 8.51
C SER A 233 7.36 -3.58 7.17
N VAL A 234 6.13 -3.57 6.63
CA VAL A 234 5.81 -2.85 5.40
C VAL A 234 5.99 -1.33 5.58
N ALA A 235 5.48 -0.76 6.66
CA ALA A 235 5.70 0.65 6.99
C ALA A 235 7.18 0.97 7.19
N ALA A 236 7.96 0.08 7.81
CA ALA A 236 9.40 0.25 7.94
C ALA A 236 10.11 0.27 6.56
N ALA A 237 9.70 -0.58 5.62
CA ALA A 237 10.22 -0.56 4.26
C ALA A 237 9.91 0.76 3.52
N VAL A 238 8.70 1.30 3.71
CA VAL A 238 8.34 2.64 3.20
C VAL A 238 9.26 3.71 3.80
N VAL A 239 9.48 3.70 5.11
CA VAL A 239 10.39 4.66 5.78
C VAL A 239 11.81 4.55 5.23
N GLN A 240 12.35 3.34 5.04
CA GLN A 240 13.68 3.15 4.44
C GLN A 240 13.73 3.73 3.02
N PHE A 241 12.72 3.48 2.19
CA PHE A 241 12.64 4.08 0.86
C PHE A 241 12.61 5.62 0.90
N LEU A 242 11.87 6.21 1.84
CA LEU A 242 11.82 7.65 2.00
C LEU A 242 13.16 8.25 2.49
N GLU A 243 13.89 7.55 3.35
CA GLU A 243 15.21 7.96 3.83
C GLU A 243 16.28 7.79 2.75
N ASP A 244 16.13 6.77 1.90
CA ASP A 244 16.99 6.54 0.73
C ASP A 244 16.89 7.69 -0.28
N LEU A 245 15.67 8.16 -0.57
CA LEU A 245 15.44 9.33 -1.43
C LEU A 245 16.11 10.60 -0.90
N ARG A 246 16.24 10.71 0.43
CA ARG A 246 16.95 11.80 1.09
C ARG A 246 18.47 11.61 1.17
N GLY A 247 19.00 10.52 0.61
CA GLY A 247 20.42 10.20 0.68
C GLY A 247 20.91 9.78 2.07
N SER A 248 20.01 9.41 2.98
CA SER A 248 20.31 9.08 4.38
C SER A 248 20.56 7.58 4.62
N ARG A 249 21.00 6.85 3.59
CA ARG A 249 21.26 5.40 3.66
C ARG A 249 22.30 5.04 4.71
N VAL A 250 21.94 4.11 5.59
CA VAL A 250 22.89 3.44 6.49
C VAL A 250 23.33 2.14 5.83
N ALA A 251 24.56 2.11 5.34
CA ALA A 251 25.16 0.92 4.72
C ALA A 251 26.11 0.23 5.71
N ALA A 252 26.13 -1.11 5.71
CA ALA A 252 27.21 -1.85 6.36
C ALA A 252 28.55 -1.46 5.70
N PRO A 253 29.66 -1.40 6.46
CA PRO A 253 30.98 -1.15 5.89
C PRO A 253 31.27 -2.15 4.75
N GLY A 254 31.51 -1.64 3.54
CA GLY A 254 31.81 -2.47 2.36
C GLY A 254 30.61 -2.87 1.49
N ALA A 255 29.38 -2.43 1.79
CA ALA A 255 28.27 -2.58 0.86
C ALA A 255 28.48 -1.70 -0.38
N ALA A 256 28.33 -2.29 -1.58
CA ALA A 256 28.42 -1.53 -2.82
C ALA A 256 27.31 -0.47 -2.88
N PRO A 257 27.62 0.75 -3.35
CA PRO A 257 26.61 1.80 -3.51
C PRO A 257 25.52 1.34 -4.48
N GLY A 258 24.27 1.26 -4.00
CA GLY A 258 23.09 0.95 -4.82
C GLY A 258 22.52 -0.47 -4.70
N GLY A 259 23.07 -1.34 -3.85
CA GLY A 259 22.48 -2.67 -3.60
C GLY A 259 21.24 -2.62 -2.69
N PRO A 260 20.15 -3.36 -2.97
CA PRO A 260 19.00 -3.45 -2.08
C PRO A 260 19.36 -4.15 -0.76
N LEU A 261 18.84 -3.65 0.36
CA LEU A 261 19.06 -4.18 1.72
C LEU A 261 18.24 -5.45 2.03
N LEU A 262 17.35 -5.84 1.13
CA LEU A 262 16.62 -7.10 1.13
C LEU A 262 16.95 -7.80 -0.19
N GLN A 263 17.42 -9.05 -0.14
CA GLN A 263 17.69 -9.78 -1.38
C GLN A 263 16.40 -9.82 -2.20
N PRO A 264 16.41 -9.35 -3.46
CA PRO A 264 15.36 -9.67 -4.41
C PRO A 264 15.21 -11.18 -4.42
N VAL A 265 13.97 -11.67 -4.44
CA VAL A 265 13.75 -13.07 -4.80
C VAL A 265 14.29 -13.22 -6.22
N ASP A 266 15.34 -14.01 -6.39
CA ASP A 266 15.82 -14.41 -7.71
C ASP A 266 14.78 -15.37 -8.30
N LEU A 267 13.90 -14.82 -9.15
CA LEU A 267 12.85 -15.58 -9.84
C LEU A 267 13.40 -16.55 -10.89
N GLY A 268 14.73 -16.63 -11.08
CA GLY A 268 15.37 -17.38 -12.15
C GLY A 268 16.06 -18.69 -11.79
N GLN A 269 16.32 -19.01 -10.51
CA GLN A 269 17.18 -20.17 -10.17
C GLN A 269 16.67 -21.06 -9.03
N ASP A 270 15.92 -20.55 -8.05
CA ASP A 270 15.68 -21.32 -6.81
C ASP A 270 14.45 -22.24 -6.84
N LEU A 271 13.41 -21.94 -7.62
CA LEU A 271 12.23 -22.83 -7.72
C LEU A 271 12.49 -24.09 -8.57
N GLY A 272 13.52 -24.07 -9.41
CA GLY A 272 13.86 -25.18 -10.31
C GLY A 272 14.73 -26.28 -9.68
N GLN A 273 15.55 -25.93 -8.69
CA GLN A 273 16.52 -26.89 -8.12
C GLN A 273 16.00 -27.64 -6.89
N GLU A 274 15.23 -26.99 -6.01
CA GLU A 274 14.66 -27.68 -4.84
C GLU A 274 13.60 -28.72 -5.24
N LEU A 275 12.77 -28.44 -6.25
CA LEU A 275 11.76 -29.38 -6.72
C LEU A 275 12.37 -30.61 -7.42
N VAL A 276 13.50 -30.43 -8.12
CA VAL A 276 14.22 -31.52 -8.80
C VAL A 276 15.01 -32.38 -7.80
N GLN A 277 15.54 -31.78 -6.72
CA GLN A 277 16.25 -32.53 -5.68
C GLN A 277 15.30 -33.35 -4.79
N ASP A 278 14.11 -32.84 -4.49
CA ASP A 278 13.12 -33.57 -3.70
C ASP A 278 12.43 -34.70 -4.48
N LEU A 279 12.14 -34.50 -5.77
CA LEU A 279 11.65 -35.58 -6.64
C LEU A 279 12.72 -36.66 -6.89
N GLY A 280 14.00 -36.28 -6.97
CA GLY A 280 15.12 -37.21 -7.11
C GLY A 280 15.36 -38.08 -5.86
N ARG A 281 15.17 -37.53 -4.66
CA ARG A 281 15.33 -38.29 -3.39
C ARG A 281 14.14 -39.19 -3.08
N GLY A 282 12.92 -38.83 -3.47
CA GLY A 282 11.72 -39.65 -3.29
C GLY A 282 11.72 -40.93 -4.12
N LEU A 283 12.22 -40.87 -5.37
CA LEU A 283 12.25 -42.03 -6.28
C LEU A 283 13.33 -43.07 -5.91
N VAL A 284 14.46 -42.64 -5.33
CA VAL A 284 15.52 -43.57 -4.90
C VAL A 284 15.12 -44.35 -3.64
N GLN A 285 14.28 -43.79 -2.76
CA GLN A 285 13.77 -44.52 -1.59
C GLN A 285 12.63 -45.51 -1.91
N ALA A 286 11.89 -45.29 -3.00
CA ALA A 286 10.80 -46.18 -3.41
C ALA A 286 11.27 -47.40 -4.23
N ALA A 287 12.47 -47.36 -4.81
CA ALA A 287 13.05 -48.46 -5.60
C ALA A 287 13.96 -49.41 -4.77
N GLY A 288 14.10 -49.17 -3.46
CA GLY A 288 14.99 -49.91 -2.57
C GLY A 288 14.30 -50.67 -1.43
N ARG A 289 13.00 -50.97 -1.54
CA ARG A 289 12.27 -51.84 -0.59
C ARG A 289 11.51 -52.94 -1.32
#